data_AF-A0A1I1A126-F1
#
_entry.id   AF-A0A1I1A126-F1
#
_cell.length_a   1.000
_cell.length_b   1.000
_cell.length_c   1.000
_cell.angle_alpha   90.00
_cell.angle_beta   90.00
_cell.angle_gamma   90.00
#
_symmetry.space_group_name_H-M   'P 1'
#
loop_
_entity.id
_entity.type
_entity.pdbx_description
1 polymer ?
#
loop_
_entity_poly.entity_id
_entity_poly.type
_entity_poly.pdbx_seq_one_letter_code
_entity_poly.pdbx_strand_id
1 'polypeptide(L)'
;MVPGGRSDDRSGGSAGRTRAAAVTLPADLPADLPADLPAVVTATLTTTGAATPAGTGRGRPSRGRRAARSRRGVGVAHRPIIPQPERGGRSAPGAGTVARVGVVSTAPSPPGPARAPRRASGRLVVLASGGGSTLAALLAAHDDPAFGARVVGVVTDRAGAGALDHARAAGVPTAVVAPADFPDRAAWDEGLAQAVAVFTPDLVVSAGFMRILGAGFLARFGGRTVNSHPALLPAFPGAHAVRDALHHGVRVTGCTLHVVDAGVDTGPVVAQVAVPVLDDDDEATLHERIKVAEREQLVATVGRIVREGMHVDGRRVRLGG
;
A
#
# COMPACT_ATOMS: atom_id res chain seq x y z
N MET A 1 12.47 9.98 -74.12
CA MET A 1 11.09 9.79 -73.62
C MET A 1 11.08 10.18 -72.15
N VAL A 2 10.24 11.14 -71.74
CA VAL A 2 10.14 11.72 -70.37
C VAL A 2 11.39 12.46 -69.81
N PRO A 3 11.23 13.68 -69.26
CA PRO A 3 12.27 14.38 -68.48
C PRO A 3 11.85 14.75 -67.03
N GLY A 4 12.84 15.01 -66.17
CA GLY A 4 12.72 15.96 -65.05
C GLY A 4 12.22 15.46 -63.68
N GLY A 5 12.62 16.17 -62.62
CA GLY A 5 12.31 15.89 -61.20
C GLY A 5 13.58 15.92 -60.33
N ARG A 6 14.17 17.09 -60.05
CA ARG A 6 13.87 18.01 -58.93
C ARG A 6 14.02 17.41 -57.53
N SER A 7 14.81 18.09 -56.72
CA SER A 7 14.98 17.92 -55.27
C SER A 7 13.72 18.26 -54.48
N ASP A 8 13.58 17.65 -53.30
CA ASP A 8 12.90 18.28 -52.16
C ASP A 8 13.55 17.74 -50.86
N ASP A 9 14.26 18.60 -50.12
CA ASP A 9 14.73 18.28 -48.76
C ASP A 9 13.54 18.33 -47.81
N ARG A 10 13.27 17.21 -47.13
CA ARG A 10 12.35 17.17 -45.99
C ARG A 10 12.97 16.39 -44.84
N SER A 11 13.99 17.02 -44.24
CA SER A 11 14.49 16.82 -42.88
C SER A 11 13.40 17.04 -41.81
N GLY A 12 12.31 16.27 -41.90
CA GLY A 12 11.14 16.30 -41.03
C GLY A 12 11.41 15.68 -39.67
N GLY A 13 12.14 16.41 -38.82
CA GLY A 13 12.39 16.02 -37.43
C GLY A 13 11.08 15.85 -36.65
N SER A 14 10.66 14.60 -36.45
CA SER A 14 9.49 14.27 -35.64
C SER A 14 9.79 14.53 -34.17
N ALA A 15 9.53 15.75 -33.71
CA ALA A 15 9.55 16.11 -32.31
C ALA A 15 8.48 15.28 -31.57
N GLY A 16 8.91 14.19 -30.95
CA GLY A 16 8.05 13.24 -30.25
C GLY A 16 7.26 13.94 -29.16
N ARG A 17 5.95 14.13 -29.39
CA ARG A 17 5.04 14.70 -28.41
C ARG A 17 4.76 13.65 -27.33
N THR A 18 5.57 13.65 -26.28
CA THR A 18 5.33 12.88 -25.05
C THR A 18 3.87 13.09 -24.64
N ARG A 19 3.11 12.00 -24.54
CA ARG A 19 1.74 12.09 -24.06
C ARG A 19 1.77 12.24 -22.55
N ALA A 20 1.01 13.19 -22.03
CA ALA A 20 0.88 13.35 -20.59
C ALA A 20 0.23 12.10 -19.99
N ALA A 21 0.81 11.58 -18.90
CA ALA A 21 0.26 10.46 -18.16
C ALA A 21 -1.13 10.83 -17.62
N ALA A 22 -2.12 10.01 -17.93
CA ALA A 22 -3.49 10.26 -17.52
C ALA A 22 -3.66 9.94 -16.03
N VAL A 23 -3.77 10.98 -15.21
CA VAL A 23 -4.06 10.88 -13.78
C VAL A 23 -5.51 11.29 -13.52
N THR A 24 -6.28 10.36 -12.95
CA THR A 24 -7.66 10.58 -12.52
C THR A 24 -7.67 10.83 -11.01
N LEU A 25 -7.90 12.09 -10.65
CA LEU A 25 -7.99 12.55 -9.27
C LEU A 25 -9.47 12.70 -8.86
N PRO A 26 -9.84 12.38 -7.60
CA PRO A 26 -11.14 12.74 -7.05
C PRO A 26 -11.25 14.27 -6.90
N ALA A 27 -12.48 14.77 -6.72
CA ALA A 27 -12.73 16.20 -6.56
C ALA A 27 -12.04 16.80 -5.32
N ASP A 28 -11.94 16.02 -4.24
CA ASP A 28 -11.37 16.45 -2.96
C ASP A 28 -9.89 16.05 -2.85
N LEU A 29 -9.00 16.90 -3.34
CA LEU A 29 -7.56 16.76 -3.19
C LEU A 29 -7.07 17.22 -1.79
N PRO A 30 -6.11 16.52 -1.16
CA PRO A 30 -5.37 17.08 -0.03
C PRO A 30 -4.53 18.27 -0.53
N ALA A 31 -4.51 19.37 0.24
CA ALA A 31 -3.98 20.66 -0.21
C ALA A 31 -2.46 20.72 -0.48
N ASP A 32 -1.69 19.71 -0.04
CA ASP A 32 -0.22 19.67 -0.12
C ASP A 32 0.27 18.97 -1.41
N LEU A 33 0.08 19.61 -2.57
CA LEU A 33 0.79 19.23 -3.81
C LEU A 33 2.16 19.93 -3.88
N PRO A 34 3.24 19.25 -4.33
CA PRO A 34 4.53 19.90 -4.54
C PRO A 34 4.46 20.89 -5.71
N ALA A 35 5.12 22.04 -5.56
CA ALA A 35 4.99 23.18 -6.49
C ALA A 35 5.59 22.93 -7.89
N ASP A 36 6.59 22.06 -8.01
CA ASP A 36 7.22 21.70 -9.28
C ASP A 36 6.66 20.38 -9.83
N LEU A 37 5.67 20.48 -10.71
CA LEU A 37 5.21 19.38 -11.56
C LEU A 37 5.65 19.62 -13.01
N PRO A 38 6.51 18.77 -13.61
CA PRO A 38 6.82 18.87 -15.03
C PRO A 38 5.58 18.55 -15.88
N ALA A 39 5.49 19.13 -17.07
CA ALA A 39 4.29 19.18 -17.92
C ALA A 39 3.79 17.82 -18.51
N VAL A 40 4.25 16.69 -17.97
CA VAL A 40 3.88 15.32 -18.37
C VAL A 40 2.70 14.78 -17.53
N VAL A 41 2.15 15.55 -16.58
CA VAL A 41 0.96 15.17 -15.80
C VAL A 41 -0.16 16.18 -16.02
N THR A 42 -1.10 15.86 -16.92
CA THR A 42 -2.34 16.64 -17.10
C THR A 42 -3.47 15.96 -16.33
N ALA A 43 -3.87 16.56 -15.20
CA ALA A 43 -4.98 16.07 -14.40
C ALA A 43 -6.33 16.48 -15.03
N THR A 44 -7.03 15.51 -15.64
CA THR A 44 -8.36 15.73 -16.20
C THR A 44 -9.43 15.57 -15.11
N LEU A 45 -9.78 16.67 -14.45
CA LEU A 45 -10.89 16.71 -13.48
C LEU A 45 -12.23 16.59 -14.21
N THR A 46 -12.78 15.38 -14.26
CA THR A 46 -14.11 15.12 -14.84
C THR A 46 -15.20 15.27 -13.78
N THR A 47 -15.73 16.48 -13.63
CA THR A 47 -16.86 16.75 -12.73
C THR A 47 -18.14 16.10 -13.28
N THR A 48 -18.53 14.94 -12.75
CA THR A 48 -19.81 14.29 -13.08
C THR A 48 -20.98 15.13 -12.56
N GLY A 49 -21.56 15.95 -13.43
CA GLY A 49 -22.74 16.77 -13.10
C GLY A 49 -23.91 15.88 -12.66
N ALA A 50 -24.53 16.21 -11.52
CA ALA A 50 -25.62 15.43 -10.96
C ALA A 50 -26.87 15.50 -11.87
N ALA A 51 -27.20 14.38 -12.52
CA ALA A 51 -28.42 14.27 -13.32
C ALA A 51 -29.67 14.17 -12.41
N THR A 52 -30.53 15.19 -12.48
CA THR A 52 -31.78 15.24 -11.71
C THR A 52 -32.71 14.08 -12.09
N PRO A 53 -33.12 13.19 -11.17
CA PRO A 53 -34.09 12.16 -11.47
C PRO A 53 -35.50 12.77 -11.62
N ALA A 54 -36.12 12.57 -12.79
CA ALA A 54 -37.51 12.95 -13.03
C ALA A 54 -38.47 12.07 -12.19
N GLY A 55 -39.46 12.69 -11.55
CA GLY A 55 -40.39 11.99 -10.66
C GLY A 55 -41.53 11.27 -11.39
N THR A 56 -41.84 10.05 -10.96
CA THR A 56 -43.12 9.35 -11.24
C THR A 56 -43.80 8.93 -9.93
N GLY A 57 -45.13 8.78 -9.95
CA GLY A 57 -45.95 8.94 -8.76
C GLY A 57 -46.49 7.67 -8.08
N ARG A 58 -46.45 7.69 -6.74
CA ARG A 58 -47.48 7.21 -5.80
C ARG A 58 -48.09 5.80 -6.01
N GLY A 59 -47.57 4.82 -5.28
CA GLY A 59 -48.35 3.68 -4.75
C GLY A 59 -48.38 3.73 -3.20
N ARG A 60 -49.49 3.33 -2.56
CA ARG A 60 -49.64 3.32 -1.08
C ARG A 60 -49.70 1.87 -0.52
N PRO A 61 -49.36 1.65 0.78
CA PRO A 61 -48.98 0.33 1.28
C PRO A 61 -50.11 -0.52 1.87
N SER A 62 -49.87 -1.83 1.96
CA SER A 62 -50.62 -2.79 2.78
C SER A 62 -49.95 -3.03 4.15
N ARG A 63 -50.67 -3.64 5.11
CA ARG A 63 -50.26 -3.78 6.53
C ARG A 63 -49.94 -5.24 6.90
N GLY A 64 -48.85 -5.49 7.63
CA GLY A 64 -48.41 -6.83 8.09
C GLY A 64 -48.06 -6.88 9.59
N ARG A 65 -48.98 -7.40 10.41
CA ARG A 65 -49.03 -7.54 11.89
C ARG A 65 -47.73 -7.80 12.71
N ARG A 66 -47.78 -7.31 13.96
CA ARG A 66 -46.94 -7.69 15.13
C ARG A 66 -47.00 -9.18 15.50
N ALA A 67 -45.88 -9.70 16.00
CA ALA A 67 -45.83 -10.68 17.10
C ALA A 67 -44.88 -10.13 18.20
N ALA A 68 -44.80 -10.74 19.40
CA ALA A 68 -44.00 -10.22 20.52
C ALA A 68 -43.70 -11.25 21.63
N ARG A 69 -42.74 -10.90 22.52
CA ARG A 69 -42.32 -11.61 23.77
C ARG A 69 -41.46 -12.87 23.48
N SER A 70 -40.54 -13.32 24.35
CA SER A 70 -40.61 -13.51 25.83
C SER A 70 -39.45 -12.90 26.66
N ARG A 71 -39.48 -13.11 27.99
CA ARG A 71 -38.52 -12.63 29.03
C ARG A 71 -38.17 -13.73 30.04
N ARG A 72 -36.95 -13.67 30.59
CA ARG A 72 -36.42 -13.97 31.96
C ARG A 72 -34.89 -13.70 31.89
N GLY A 73 -34.13 -13.23 32.89
CA GLY A 73 -34.28 -13.22 34.35
C GLY A 73 -33.34 -14.27 34.98
N VAL A 74 -32.56 -14.06 36.04
CA VAL A 74 -32.46 -12.94 37.02
C VAL A 74 -31.05 -12.91 37.68
N GLY A 75 -30.56 -11.70 38.02
CA GLY A 75 -29.89 -11.42 39.32
C GLY A 75 -28.35 -11.43 39.40
N VAL A 76 -27.69 -10.95 40.46
CA VAL A 76 -28.00 -9.98 41.57
C VAL A 76 -26.61 -9.45 42.05
N ALA A 77 -26.53 -8.25 42.66
CA ALA A 77 -25.27 -7.62 43.06
C ALA A 77 -24.61 -8.23 44.32
N HIS A 78 -23.31 -7.96 44.55
CA HIS A 78 -22.80 -7.64 45.89
C HIS A 78 -21.48 -6.83 45.91
N ARG A 79 -21.40 -5.94 46.89
CA ARG A 79 -20.25 -5.21 47.50
C ARG A 79 -20.64 -5.05 49.00
N PRO A 80 -19.80 -4.52 49.92
CA PRO A 80 -18.40 -4.06 49.84
C PRO A 80 -17.52 -4.70 50.95
N ILE A 81 -16.32 -4.13 51.23
CA ILE A 81 -15.78 -3.73 52.56
C ILE A 81 -14.23 -3.60 52.51
N ILE A 82 -13.67 -2.72 53.35
CA ILE A 82 -12.23 -2.42 53.52
C ILE A 82 -11.87 -2.66 55.00
N PRO A 83 -10.65 -3.17 55.30
CA PRO A 83 -9.97 -2.85 56.54
C PRO A 83 -8.57 -2.23 56.35
N GLN A 84 -8.22 -1.29 57.22
CA GLN A 84 -6.83 -1.01 57.64
C GLN A 84 -6.62 -1.61 59.04
N PRO A 85 -5.37 -1.79 59.51
CA PRO A 85 -4.73 -0.77 60.37
C PRO A 85 -3.25 -0.53 59.94
N GLU A 86 -2.33 0.14 60.66
CA GLU A 86 -2.36 0.82 61.96
C GLU A 86 -1.34 2.00 61.98
N ARG A 87 -1.03 2.57 63.16
CA ARG A 87 -0.04 3.63 63.39
C ARG A 87 1.06 3.24 64.40
N GLY A 88 2.28 3.74 64.16
CA GLY A 88 3.32 3.86 65.17
C GLY A 88 4.68 4.29 64.57
N GLY A 89 5.56 5.06 65.23
CA GLY A 89 5.34 5.86 66.44
C GLY A 89 6.61 6.07 67.29
N ARG A 90 7.21 7.28 67.26
CA ARG A 90 8.38 7.75 68.07
C ARG A 90 9.71 7.06 67.68
N SER A 91 10.91 7.62 67.90
CA SER A 91 11.35 8.98 68.30
C SER A 91 12.79 9.28 67.81
N ALA A 92 13.23 10.54 67.91
CA ALA A 92 14.61 11.02 67.67
C ALA A 92 15.52 10.80 68.93
N PRO A 93 16.80 11.29 69.06
CA PRO A 93 17.52 12.32 68.26
C PRO A 93 19.03 12.08 67.97
N GLY A 94 19.67 13.03 67.26
CA GLY A 94 21.14 13.13 67.10
C GLY A 94 21.56 14.38 66.31
N ALA A 95 22.69 14.99 66.67
CA ALA A 95 23.24 16.23 66.07
C ALA A 95 23.47 16.16 64.54
N GLY A 96 23.55 17.27 63.79
CA GLY A 96 23.61 18.68 64.17
C GLY A 96 24.83 19.40 63.58
N THR A 97 24.77 19.74 62.28
CA THR A 97 25.81 20.50 61.56
C THR A 97 25.16 21.50 60.59
N VAL A 98 25.76 22.67 60.41
CA VAL A 98 25.23 23.76 59.56
C VAL A 98 25.65 23.56 58.10
N ALA A 99 24.70 23.59 57.16
CA ALA A 99 24.97 23.54 55.73
C ALA A 99 24.07 24.52 54.94
N ARG A 100 24.62 25.12 53.88
CA ARG A 100 24.02 26.22 53.11
C ARG A 100 22.76 25.76 52.35
N VAL A 101 21.74 26.63 52.30
CA VAL A 101 20.61 26.49 51.35
C VAL A 101 21.12 26.77 49.94
N GLY A 102 21.38 25.72 49.17
CA GLY A 102 21.65 25.79 47.74
C GLY A 102 20.37 25.53 46.94
N VAL A 103 19.88 26.54 46.21
CA VAL A 103 18.77 26.34 45.26
C VAL A 103 19.33 25.63 44.02
N VAL A 104 19.19 24.30 43.98
CA VAL A 104 19.56 23.51 42.81
C VAL A 104 18.50 23.71 41.72
N SER A 105 18.75 24.66 40.83
CA SER A 105 17.97 24.82 39.61
C SER A 105 18.29 23.69 38.64
N THR A 106 17.53 22.59 38.71
CA THR A 106 17.57 21.52 37.71
C THR A 106 16.89 22.01 36.44
N ALA A 107 17.64 22.70 35.58
CA ALA A 107 17.19 22.99 34.23
C ALA A 107 16.81 21.67 33.53
N PRO A 108 15.61 21.54 32.93
CA PRO A 108 15.25 20.33 32.20
C PRO A 108 16.19 20.16 31.01
N SER A 109 16.67 18.93 30.79
CA SER A 109 17.43 18.59 29.59
C SER A 109 16.64 18.99 28.34
N PRO A 110 17.29 19.50 27.28
CA PRO A 110 16.59 19.85 26.06
C PRO A 110 15.84 18.62 25.53
N PRO A 111 14.58 18.77 25.09
CA PRO A 111 13.86 17.66 24.51
C PRO A 111 14.63 17.17 23.27
N GLY A 112 14.92 15.87 23.23
CA GLY A 112 15.44 15.23 22.02
C GLY A 112 14.50 15.50 20.84
N PRO A 113 15.02 15.54 19.59
CA PRO A 113 14.29 16.04 18.43
C PRO A 113 12.91 15.41 18.34
N ALA A 114 11.87 16.25 18.45
CA ALA A 114 10.49 15.80 18.60
C ALA A 114 10.08 14.98 17.38
N ARG A 115 10.01 13.66 17.55
CA ARG A 115 9.58 12.70 16.53
C ARG A 115 8.23 13.16 15.97
N ALA A 116 8.23 13.52 14.68
CA ALA A 116 7.08 14.12 14.01
C ALA A 116 5.79 13.31 14.28
N PRO A 117 4.64 13.96 14.45
CA PRO A 117 3.39 13.27 14.75
C PRO A 117 3.09 12.25 13.65
N ARG A 118 3.03 10.97 14.01
CA ARG A 118 2.65 9.90 13.07
C ARG A 118 1.27 10.25 12.51
N ARG A 119 1.14 10.30 11.17
CA ARG A 119 -0.19 10.28 10.53
C ARG A 119 -0.96 9.07 11.06
N ALA A 120 -2.26 9.24 11.32
CA ALA A 120 -3.10 8.21 11.94
C ALA A 120 -3.20 6.91 11.12
N SER A 121 -2.86 6.96 9.83
CA SER A 121 -2.62 5.81 8.96
C SER A 121 -1.47 6.13 8.00
N GLY A 122 -0.71 5.11 7.62
CA GLY A 122 0.34 5.23 6.59
C GLY A 122 -0.22 5.19 5.16
N ARG A 123 0.52 5.76 4.22
CA ARG A 123 0.12 5.99 2.83
C ARG A 123 0.69 4.89 1.92
N LEU A 124 -0.18 4.06 1.36
CA LEU A 124 0.17 3.00 0.40
C LEU A 124 -0.10 3.47 -1.04
N VAL A 125 0.86 3.24 -1.93
CA VAL A 125 0.61 3.20 -3.38
C VAL A 125 0.77 1.78 -3.88
N VAL A 126 -0.17 1.30 -4.68
CA VAL A 126 -0.15 -0.05 -5.24
C VAL A 126 0.13 0.00 -6.75
N LEU A 127 1.08 -0.82 -7.21
CA LEU A 127 1.43 -0.99 -8.62
C LEU A 127 0.83 -2.30 -9.15
N ALA A 128 0.15 -2.26 -10.30
CA ALA A 128 -0.49 -3.43 -10.89
C ALA A 128 -0.56 -3.39 -12.44
N SER A 129 -0.54 -4.56 -13.08
CA SER A 129 -0.61 -4.73 -14.54
C SER A 129 -1.78 -5.60 -15.02
N GLY A 130 -2.60 -6.11 -14.11
CA GLY A 130 -3.62 -7.13 -14.39
C GLY A 130 -4.90 -6.95 -13.58
N GLY A 131 -5.57 -8.07 -13.26
CA GLY A 131 -6.87 -8.07 -12.59
C GLY A 131 -6.89 -7.48 -11.19
N GLY A 132 -5.75 -7.44 -10.47
CA GLY A 132 -5.66 -6.72 -9.20
C GLY A 132 -6.29 -7.39 -7.97
N SER A 133 -6.39 -8.72 -7.91
CA SER A 133 -6.97 -9.42 -6.74
C SER A 133 -6.22 -9.16 -5.41
N THR A 134 -4.91 -8.88 -5.49
CA THR A 134 -4.05 -8.41 -4.38
C THR A 134 -4.41 -7.00 -3.93
N LEU A 135 -4.63 -6.07 -4.88
CA LEU A 135 -5.17 -4.74 -4.61
C LEU A 135 -6.56 -4.83 -3.97
N ALA A 136 -7.45 -5.68 -4.47
CA ALA A 136 -8.80 -5.85 -3.92
C ALA A 136 -8.77 -6.28 -2.43
N ALA A 137 -7.83 -7.16 -2.05
CA ALA A 137 -7.61 -7.53 -0.66
C ALA A 137 -7.08 -6.36 0.21
N LEU A 138 -6.13 -5.57 -0.32
CA LEU A 138 -5.62 -4.37 0.35
C LEU A 138 -6.68 -3.27 0.51
N LEU A 139 -7.56 -3.10 -0.48
CA LEU A 139 -8.70 -2.17 -0.42
C LEU A 139 -9.71 -2.59 0.65
N ALA A 140 -10.08 -3.88 0.68
CA ALA A 140 -10.98 -4.43 1.70
C ALA A 140 -10.45 -4.27 3.15
N ALA A 141 -9.12 -4.20 3.33
CA ALA A 141 -8.49 -3.97 4.62
C ALA A 141 -8.31 -2.47 4.98
N HIS A 142 -8.36 -1.54 4.03
CA HIS A 142 -7.89 -0.17 4.28
C HIS A 142 -8.80 0.70 5.16
N ASP A 143 -10.06 0.28 5.36
CA ASP A 143 -10.98 0.96 6.28
C ASP A 143 -10.87 0.45 7.73
N ASP A 144 -10.09 -0.61 7.99
CA ASP A 144 -9.82 -1.10 9.35
C ASP A 144 -8.67 -0.31 10.01
N PRO A 145 -8.90 0.40 11.13
CA PRO A 145 -7.83 1.04 11.90
C PRO A 145 -6.75 0.05 12.38
N ALA A 146 -7.06 -1.24 12.54
CA ALA A 146 -6.09 -2.26 12.94
C ALA A 146 -5.11 -2.65 11.82
N PHE A 147 -5.46 -2.44 10.55
CA PHE A 147 -4.53 -2.52 9.41
C PHE A 147 -3.59 -1.30 9.38
N GLY A 148 -4.09 -0.13 9.78
CA GLY A 148 -3.26 1.06 10.06
C GLY A 148 -2.71 1.79 8.82
N ALA A 149 -3.20 1.47 7.62
CA ALA A 149 -2.74 2.04 6.36
C ALA A 149 -3.90 2.32 5.39
N ARG A 150 -3.73 3.29 4.48
CA ARG A 150 -4.69 3.63 3.41
C ARG A 150 -4.04 3.46 2.05
N VAL A 151 -4.75 2.84 1.10
CA VAL A 151 -4.39 2.98 -0.31
C VAL A 151 -4.76 4.39 -0.75
N VAL A 152 -3.75 5.20 -1.10
CA VAL A 152 -3.91 6.61 -1.48
C VAL A 152 -3.73 6.85 -2.99
N GLY A 153 -3.30 5.83 -3.73
CA GLY A 153 -3.23 5.85 -5.19
C GLY A 153 -2.92 4.45 -5.75
N VAL A 154 -3.43 4.19 -6.95
CA VAL A 154 -3.14 2.97 -7.73
C VAL A 154 -2.55 3.36 -9.08
N VAL A 155 -1.39 2.79 -9.42
CA VAL A 155 -0.67 3.11 -10.65
C VAL A 155 -0.52 1.86 -11.52
N THR A 156 -0.78 1.97 -12.81
CA THR A 156 -0.73 0.83 -13.75
C THR A 156 0.04 1.15 -15.02
N ASP A 157 0.64 0.13 -15.65
CA ASP A 157 1.27 0.25 -16.98
C ASP A 157 0.27 0.08 -18.13
N ARG A 158 -1.03 -0.11 -17.83
CA ARG A 158 -2.07 -0.50 -18.80
C ARG A 158 -3.43 0.11 -18.44
N ALA A 159 -4.03 0.86 -19.37
CA ALA A 159 -5.35 1.46 -19.19
C ALA A 159 -6.51 0.45 -19.03
N GLY A 160 -6.31 -0.81 -19.44
CA GLY A 160 -7.28 -1.91 -19.30
C GLY A 160 -7.00 -2.87 -18.14
N ALA A 161 -6.20 -2.49 -17.14
CA ALA A 161 -5.98 -3.33 -15.96
C ALA A 161 -7.19 -3.25 -15.00
N GLY A 162 -7.80 -4.40 -14.68
CA GLY A 162 -8.96 -4.48 -13.76
C GLY A 162 -8.68 -3.96 -12.34
N ALA A 163 -7.40 -3.84 -11.96
CA ALA A 163 -6.97 -3.08 -10.79
C ALA A 163 -7.53 -1.64 -10.74
N LEU A 164 -7.71 -0.99 -11.90
CA LEU A 164 -8.31 0.34 -12.00
C LEU A 164 -9.80 0.34 -11.61
N ASP A 165 -10.53 -0.73 -11.91
CA ASP A 165 -11.96 -0.85 -11.59
C ASP A 165 -12.17 -1.11 -10.09
N HIS A 166 -11.30 -1.93 -9.48
CA HIS A 166 -11.25 -2.05 -8.02
C HIS A 166 -10.94 -0.72 -7.33
N ALA A 167 -9.97 0.06 -7.84
CA ALA A 167 -9.63 1.37 -7.29
C ALA A 167 -10.80 2.38 -7.43
N ARG A 168 -11.44 2.45 -8.61
CA ARG A 168 -12.62 3.28 -8.87
C ARG A 168 -13.77 2.94 -7.92
N ALA A 169 -14.06 1.65 -7.72
CA ALA A 169 -15.12 1.18 -6.82
C ALA A 169 -14.87 1.55 -5.34
N ALA A 170 -13.61 1.65 -4.93
CA ALA A 170 -13.20 2.11 -3.60
C ALA A 170 -13.01 3.64 -3.48
N GLY A 171 -13.25 4.41 -4.56
CA GLY A 171 -13.01 5.87 -4.59
C GLY A 171 -11.53 6.28 -4.55
N VAL A 172 -10.61 5.35 -4.81
CA VAL A 172 -9.16 5.57 -4.72
C VAL A 172 -8.62 6.21 -6.02
N PRO A 173 -7.76 7.24 -5.93
CA PRO A 173 -7.15 7.89 -7.10
C PRO A 173 -6.38 6.90 -7.99
N THR A 174 -6.37 7.13 -9.31
CA THR A 174 -5.65 6.25 -10.26
C THR A 174 -4.78 7.01 -11.25
N ALA A 175 -3.65 6.42 -11.63
CA ALA A 175 -2.80 6.89 -12.72
C ALA A 175 -2.46 5.76 -13.69
N VAL A 176 -2.41 6.06 -14.98
CA VAL A 176 -1.91 5.15 -16.02
C VAL A 176 -0.62 5.72 -16.61
N VAL A 177 0.44 4.94 -16.55
CA VAL A 177 1.78 5.27 -17.04
C VAL A 177 2.19 4.19 -18.03
N ALA A 178 1.63 4.20 -19.23
CA ALA A 178 1.90 3.16 -20.22
C ALA A 178 3.29 3.38 -20.86
N PRO A 179 4.14 2.34 -21.01
CA PRO A 179 5.45 2.47 -21.64
C PRO A 179 5.44 3.03 -23.06
N ALA A 180 4.31 2.95 -23.76
CA ALA A 180 4.15 3.46 -25.12
C ALA A 180 3.95 4.99 -25.22
N ASP A 181 3.69 5.69 -24.10
CA ASP A 181 3.55 7.15 -24.08
C ASP A 181 4.90 7.89 -23.93
N PHE A 182 6.00 7.14 -23.74
CA PHE A 182 7.35 7.63 -23.46
C PHE A 182 8.34 7.26 -24.58
N PRO A 183 9.39 8.07 -24.82
CA PRO A 183 10.36 7.82 -25.91
C PRO A 183 11.27 6.62 -25.63
N ASP A 184 11.55 6.32 -24.37
CA ASP A 184 12.46 5.26 -23.94
C ASP A 184 12.14 4.75 -22.52
N ARG A 185 12.88 3.71 -22.09
CA ARG A 185 12.70 3.02 -20.82
C ARG A 185 13.11 3.85 -19.59
N ALA A 186 14.07 4.76 -19.69
CA ALA A 186 14.48 5.63 -18.59
C ALA A 186 13.47 6.78 -18.40
N ALA A 187 12.99 7.37 -19.49
CA ALA A 187 11.90 8.35 -19.47
C ALA A 187 10.61 7.76 -18.84
N TRP A 188 10.27 6.50 -19.17
CA TRP A 188 9.16 5.81 -18.52
C TRP A 188 9.39 5.54 -17.02
N ASP A 189 10.61 5.18 -16.62
CA ASP A 189 10.94 4.89 -15.22
C ASP A 189 10.80 6.13 -14.33
N GLU A 190 11.28 7.28 -14.82
CA GLU A 190 11.11 8.58 -14.17
C GLU A 190 9.62 8.99 -14.18
N GLY A 191 8.91 8.81 -15.30
CA GLY A 191 7.47 9.05 -15.39
C GLY A 191 6.65 8.23 -14.37
N LEU A 192 7.03 6.97 -14.15
CA LEU A 192 6.44 6.10 -13.13
C LEU A 192 6.78 6.60 -11.72
N ALA A 193 8.04 6.99 -11.47
CA ALA A 193 8.47 7.54 -10.20
C ALA A 193 7.74 8.84 -9.84
N GLN A 194 7.46 9.70 -10.82
CA GLN A 194 6.69 10.95 -10.63
C GLN A 194 5.18 10.71 -10.55
N ALA A 195 4.61 9.70 -11.21
CA ALA A 195 3.22 9.32 -10.99
C ALA A 195 2.98 8.80 -9.56
N VAL A 196 3.90 7.99 -9.02
CA VAL A 196 3.86 7.52 -7.62
C VAL A 196 4.15 8.65 -6.64
N ALA A 197 4.94 9.66 -7.03
CA ALA A 197 5.28 10.82 -6.20
C ALA A 197 4.08 11.62 -5.70
N VAL A 198 3.11 11.89 -6.57
CA VAL A 198 1.94 12.74 -6.29
C VAL A 198 1.14 12.22 -5.09
N PHE A 199 1.09 10.90 -4.92
CA PHE A 199 0.40 10.26 -3.82
C PHE A 199 1.19 10.21 -2.51
N THR A 200 2.44 10.72 -2.48
CA THR A 200 3.30 10.82 -1.28
C THR A 200 3.28 9.56 -0.38
N PRO A 201 3.65 8.37 -0.92
CA PRO A 201 3.59 7.12 -0.17
C PRO A 201 4.65 7.02 0.93
N ASP A 202 4.27 6.36 2.02
CA ASP A 202 5.18 5.82 3.05
C ASP A 202 5.74 4.46 2.59
N LEU A 203 4.92 3.64 1.91
CA LEU A 203 5.26 2.32 1.36
C LEU A 203 4.65 2.16 -0.04
N VAL A 204 5.43 1.59 -0.97
CA VAL A 204 4.95 1.14 -2.28
C VAL A 204 4.80 -0.37 -2.29
N VAL A 205 3.69 -0.88 -2.83
CA VAL A 205 3.40 -2.31 -2.97
C VAL A 205 3.27 -2.66 -4.45
N SER A 206 4.26 -3.38 -4.98
CA SER A 206 4.16 -4.07 -6.27
C SER A 206 3.48 -5.41 -6.07
N ALA A 207 2.29 -5.61 -6.63
CA ALA A 207 1.54 -6.86 -6.47
C ALA A 207 0.85 -7.22 -7.77
N GLY A 208 1.57 -7.97 -8.62
CA GLY A 208 1.15 -8.22 -10.01
C GLY A 208 1.48 -7.08 -10.97
N PHE A 209 2.53 -6.30 -10.70
CA PHE A 209 3.11 -5.35 -11.65
C PHE A 209 4.14 -6.06 -12.52
N MET A 210 3.88 -6.16 -13.82
CA MET A 210 4.64 -7.00 -14.77
C MET A 210 5.80 -6.24 -15.40
N ARG A 211 6.51 -5.42 -14.61
CA ARG A 211 7.63 -4.57 -15.04
C ARG A 211 8.68 -4.48 -13.94
N ILE A 212 9.95 -4.71 -14.29
CA ILE A 212 11.10 -4.40 -13.42
C ILE A 212 11.11 -2.90 -13.12
N LEU A 213 11.25 -2.51 -11.86
CA LEU A 213 11.42 -1.11 -11.43
C LEU A 213 12.90 -0.70 -11.60
N GLY A 214 13.15 0.46 -12.22
CA GLY A 214 14.48 0.90 -12.61
C GLY A 214 15.14 1.85 -11.59
N ALA A 215 16.30 2.38 -11.98
CA ALA A 215 17.16 3.16 -11.09
C ALA A 215 16.53 4.48 -10.61
N GLY A 216 15.71 5.15 -11.44
CA GLY A 216 15.03 6.39 -11.05
C GLY A 216 13.95 6.11 -10.00
N PHE A 217 13.18 5.05 -10.22
CA PHE A 217 12.21 4.57 -9.23
C PHE A 217 12.86 4.14 -7.92
N LEU A 218 13.91 3.33 -7.99
CA LEU A 218 14.59 2.76 -6.82
C LEU A 218 15.39 3.79 -6.03
N ALA A 219 15.93 4.85 -6.67
CA ALA A 219 16.55 5.97 -5.96
C ALA A 219 15.55 6.72 -5.04
N ARG A 220 14.25 6.68 -5.37
CA ARG A 220 13.19 7.39 -4.63
C ARG A 220 12.40 6.50 -3.66
N PHE A 221 12.19 5.23 -4.01
CA PHE A 221 11.32 4.30 -3.28
C PHE A 221 12.00 2.97 -2.88
N GLY A 222 13.28 2.77 -3.20
CA GLY A 222 14.06 1.64 -2.72
C GLY A 222 14.07 1.55 -1.18
N GLY A 223 14.16 0.34 -0.63
CA GLY A 223 14.03 0.07 0.81
C GLY A 223 12.60 0.24 1.37
N ARG A 224 11.71 0.95 0.67
CA ARG A 224 10.27 1.12 0.99
C ARG A 224 9.35 0.76 -0.19
N THR A 225 9.82 -0.15 -1.05
CA THR A 225 9.02 -0.83 -2.06
C THR A 225 9.10 -2.32 -1.78
N VAL A 226 7.96 -2.99 -1.66
CA VAL A 226 7.88 -4.45 -1.54
C VAL A 226 7.19 -5.04 -2.76
N ASN A 227 7.60 -6.22 -3.18
CA ASN A 227 6.99 -6.99 -4.26
C ASN A 227 6.55 -8.38 -3.77
N SER A 228 5.42 -8.84 -4.29
CA SER A 228 4.90 -10.20 -4.05
C SER A 228 5.20 -11.10 -5.26
N HIS A 229 5.72 -12.29 -4.98
CA HIS A 229 6.13 -13.27 -5.98
C HIS A 229 5.49 -14.65 -5.74
N PRO A 230 4.87 -15.31 -6.75
CA PRO A 230 4.16 -16.58 -6.59
C PRO A 230 5.08 -17.83 -6.59
N ALA A 231 6.17 -17.78 -5.83
CA ALA A 231 6.96 -18.95 -5.42
C ALA A 231 7.69 -18.68 -4.09
N LEU A 232 8.32 -19.72 -3.52
CA LEU A 232 9.24 -19.61 -2.39
C LEU A 232 10.65 -19.25 -2.88
N LEU A 233 10.95 -17.94 -2.96
CA LEU A 233 12.28 -17.45 -3.33
C LEU A 233 13.35 -17.99 -2.37
N PRO A 234 14.56 -18.34 -2.87
CA PRO A 234 15.10 -18.06 -4.20
C PRO A 234 14.69 -19.05 -5.31
N ALA A 235 13.78 -19.99 -5.07
CA ALA A 235 13.30 -20.88 -6.13
C ALA A 235 12.33 -20.17 -7.08
N PHE A 236 12.40 -20.54 -8.37
CA PHE A 236 11.51 -20.08 -9.45
C PHE A 236 11.30 -18.56 -9.54
N PRO A 237 12.37 -17.73 -9.64
CA PRO A 237 12.22 -16.29 -9.89
C PRO A 237 11.71 -16.02 -11.32
N GLY A 238 11.12 -14.84 -11.55
CA GLY A 238 10.65 -14.38 -12.85
C GLY A 238 9.21 -14.79 -13.20
N ALA A 239 8.78 -14.37 -14.39
CA ALA A 239 7.36 -14.28 -14.78
C ALA A 239 6.58 -15.60 -14.92
N HIS A 240 7.20 -16.76 -14.69
CA HIS A 240 6.62 -18.09 -14.92
C HIS A 240 6.70 -19.04 -13.71
N ALA A 241 6.94 -18.48 -12.52
CA ALA A 241 7.22 -19.22 -11.29
C ALA A 241 6.32 -20.44 -11.02
N VAL A 242 5.00 -20.32 -11.25
CA VAL A 242 4.03 -21.40 -11.01
C VAL A 242 4.18 -22.55 -12.02
N ARG A 243 4.27 -22.22 -13.31
CA ARG A 243 4.53 -23.18 -14.39
C ARG A 243 5.84 -23.93 -14.18
N ASP A 244 6.87 -23.19 -13.78
CA ASP A 244 8.22 -23.72 -13.64
C ASP A 244 8.34 -24.60 -12.38
N ALA A 245 7.57 -24.30 -11.32
CA ALA A 245 7.42 -25.17 -10.15
C ALA A 245 6.71 -26.50 -10.49
N LEU A 246 5.60 -26.44 -11.25
CA LEU A 246 4.89 -27.64 -11.74
C LEU A 246 5.79 -28.50 -12.63
N HIS A 247 6.47 -27.90 -13.60
CA HIS A 247 7.39 -28.61 -14.50
C HIS A 247 8.60 -29.22 -13.77
N HIS A 248 9.01 -28.66 -12.63
CA HIS A 248 10.05 -29.24 -11.76
C HIS A 248 9.51 -30.37 -10.85
N GLY A 249 8.20 -30.53 -10.70
CA GLY A 249 7.58 -31.57 -9.88
C GLY A 249 7.75 -31.36 -8.36
N VAL A 250 7.93 -30.11 -7.89
CA VAL A 250 8.01 -29.85 -6.44
C VAL A 250 6.68 -30.14 -5.75
N ARG A 251 6.72 -30.65 -4.52
CA ARG A 251 5.52 -30.91 -3.71
C ARG A 251 5.09 -29.73 -2.83
N VAL A 252 5.94 -28.71 -2.73
CA VAL A 252 5.68 -27.48 -1.99
C VAL A 252 6.21 -26.31 -2.82
N THR A 253 5.37 -25.30 -3.00
CA THR A 253 5.74 -23.96 -3.49
C THR A 253 5.15 -22.94 -2.51
N GLY A 254 4.80 -21.72 -2.92
CA GLY A 254 4.22 -20.72 -2.04
C GLY A 254 4.19 -19.33 -2.65
N CYS A 255 4.15 -18.32 -1.79
CA CYS A 255 4.32 -16.92 -2.16
C CYS A 255 5.33 -16.22 -1.24
N THR A 256 6.09 -15.28 -1.80
CA THR A 256 7.10 -14.50 -1.09
C THR A 256 6.85 -13.01 -1.24
N LEU A 257 6.71 -12.30 -0.12
CA LEU A 257 6.86 -10.84 -0.07
C LEU A 257 8.33 -10.52 0.18
N HIS A 258 8.95 -9.73 -0.71
CA HIS A 258 10.34 -9.28 -0.58
C HIS A 258 10.45 -7.76 -0.78
N VAL A 259 11.52 -7.15 -0.27
CA VAL A 259 11.89 -5.77 -0.62
C VAL A 259 12.41 -5.76 -2.05
N VAL A 260 12.07 -4.74 -2.85
CA VAL A 260 12.55 -4.63 -4.24
C VAL A 260 13.95 -4.00 -4.26
N ASP A 261 14.84 -4.63 -5.03
CA ASP A 261 16.16 -4.12 -5.40
C ASP A 261 16.28 -4.01 -6.94
N ALA A 262 17.49 -3.82 -7.47
CA ALA A 262 17.73 -3.62 -8.90
C ALA A 262 17.72 -4.91 -9.74
N GLY A 263 17.53 -6.08 -9.13
CA GLY A 263 17.43 -7.36 -9.84
C GLY A 263 15.99 -7.86 -9.99
N VAL A 264 15.86 -9.13 -10.38
CA VAL A 264 14.55 -9.81 -10.52
C VAL A 264 14.42 -10.76 -9.35
N ASP A 265 13.47 -10.46 -8.45
CA ASP A 265 13.10 -11.26 -7.26
C ASP A 265 14.30 -11.58 -6.33
N THR A 266 15.35 -10.76 -6.39
CA THR A 266 16.62 -10.93 -5.68
C THR A 266 16.65 -10.37 -4.27
N GLY A 267 15.72 -9.47 -3.92
CA GLY A 267 15.84 -8.65 -2.70
C GLY A 267 15.62 -9.39 -1.36
N PRO A 268 15.82 -8.68 -0.23
CA PRO A 268 15.59 -9.22 1.11
C PRO A 268 14.15 -9.71 1.32
N VAL A 269 14.01 -10.96 1.76
CA VAL A 269 12.69 -11.59 2.03
C VAL A 269 12.08 -11.01 3.31
N VAL A 270 10.82 -10.57 3.22
CA VAL A 270 10.03 -10.02 4.33
C VAL A 270 9.14 -11.10 4.95
N ALA A 271 8.43 -11.87 4.13
CA ALA A 271 7.54 -12.95 4.54
C ALA A 271 7.42 -14.03 3.47
N GLN A 272 7.12 -15.26 3.89
CA GLN A 272 6.84 -16.40 3.02
C GLN A 272 5.70 -17.23 3.60
N VAL A 273 4.86 -17.80 2.73
CA VAL A 273 3.83 -18.79 3.08
C VAL A 273 3.94 -19.94 2.10
N ALA A 274 4.11 -21.15 2.63
CA ALA A 274 4.19 -22.38 1.85
C ALA A 274 2.80 -22.88 1.44
N VAL A 275 2.71 -23.44 0.24
CA VAL A 275 1.48 -23.94 -0.39
C VAL A 275 1.77 -25.32 -1.00
N PRO A 276 0.96 -26.36 -0.74
CA PRO A 276 1.17 -27.68 -1.32
C PRO A 276 0.84 -27.67 -2.83
N VAL A 277 1.62 -28.44 -3.59
CA VAL A 277 1.32 -28.85 -4.96
C VAL A 277 0.69 -30.24 -4.90
N LEU A 278 -0.51 -30.38 -5.45
CA LEU A 278 -1.27 -31.63 -5.49
C LEU A 278 -0.95 -32.41 -6.77
N ASP A 279 -1.23 -33.71 -6.79
CA ASP A 279 -0.94 -34.56 -7.97
C ASP A 279 -1.75 -34.18 -9.22
N ASP A 280 -2.96 -33.66 -9.05
CA ASP A 280 -3.87 -33.25 -10.12
C ASP A 280 -3.83 -31.73 -10.43
N ASP A 281 -2.80 -31.00 -9.96
CA ASP A 281 -2.68 -29.55 -10.19
C ASP A 281 -2.33 -29.20 -11.64
N ASP A 282 -3.08 -28.23 -12.19
CA ASP A 282 -2.67 -27.45 -13.37
C ASP A 282 -2.16 -26.05 -12.95
N GLU A 283 -1.67 -25.26 -13.92
CA GLU A 283 -1.16 -23.92 -13.62
C GLU A 283 -2.24 -23.01 -13.01
N ALA A 284 -3.51 -23.14 -13.42
CA ALA A 284 -4.59 -22.27 -12.94
C ALA A 284 -4.99 -22.57 -11.48
N THR A 285 -5.17 -23.84 -11.15
CA THR A 285 -5.55 -24.34 -9.83
C THR A 285 -4.45 -24.10 -8.79
N LEU A 286 -3.19 -24.37 -9.12
CA LEU A 286 -2.07 -24.05 -8.25
C LEU A 286 -1.90 -22.53 -8.09
N HIS A 287 -1.98 -21.75 -9.16
CA HIS A 287 -1.83 -20.29 -9.10
C HIS A 287 -2.92 -19.64 -8.26
N GLU A 288 -4.18 -20.10 -8.31
CA GLU A 288 -5.21 -19.54 -7.41
C GLU A 288 -4.99 -19.98 -5.95
N ARG A 289 -4.52 -21.20 -5.68
CA ARG A 289 -4.14 -21.61 -4.31
C ARG A 289 -3.01 -20.73 -3.76
N ILE A 290 -2.02 -20.40 -4.58
CA ILE A 290 -0.96 -19.44 -4.24
C ILE A 290 -1.54 -18.04 -4.00
N LYS A 291 -2.45 -17.55 -4.85
CA LYS A 291 -3.10 -16.23 -4.68
C LYS A 291 -3.95 -16.12 -3.41
N VAL A 292 -4.59 -17.19 -2.97
CA VAL A 292 -5.30 -17.21 -1.67
C VAL A 292 -4.33 -16.89 -0.54
N ALA A 293 -3.21 -17.63 -0.46
CA ALA A 293 -2.17 -17.41 0.54
C ALA A 293 -1.47 -16.05 0.39
N GLU A 294 -1.25 -15.59 -0.85
CA GLU A 294 -0.67 -14.29 -1.17
C GLU A 294 -1.52 -13.14 -0.62
N ARG A 295 -2.84 -13.14 -0.87
CA ARG A 295 -3.74 -12.06 -0.42
C ARG A 295 -3.73 -11.92 1.10
N GLU A 296 -3.75 -13.04 1.83
CA GLU A 296 -3.68 -13.06 3.29
C GLU A 296 -2.30 -12.59 3.80
N GLN A 297 -1.21 -13.15 3.26
CA GLN A 297 0.17 -12.75 3.60
C GLN A 297 0.39 -11.26 3.37
N LEU A 298 -0.06 -10.73 2.22
CA LEU A 298 0.16 -9.35 1.81
C LEU A 298 -0.57 -8.37 2.74
N VAL A 299 -1.85 -8.61 3.02
CA VAL A 299 -2.63 -7.76 3.94
C VAL A 299 -2.03 -7.79 5.35
N ALA A 300 -1.76 -8.98 5.90
CA ALA A 300 -1.18 -9.11 7.22
C ALA A 300 0.19 -8.42 7.32
N THR A 301 1.07 -8.65 6.36
CA THR A 301 2.45 -8.16 6.42
C THR A 301 2.56 -6.66 6.12
N VAL A 302 1.77 -6.12 5.18
CA VAL A 302 1.73 -4.67 4.91
C VAL A 302 1.21 -3.88 6.11
N GLY A 303 0.15 -4.38 6.79
CA GLY A 303 -0.34 -3.76 8.03
C GLY A 303 0.71 -3.78 9.14
N ARG A 304 1.51 -4.85 9.25
CA ARG A 304 2.66 -4.89 10.17
C ARG A 304 3.74 -3.87 9.80
N ILE A 305 4.20 -3.83 8.54
CA ILE A 305 5.22 -2.88 8.05
C ILE A 305 4.86 -1.44 8.43
N VAL A 306 3.61 -1.01 8.21
CA VAL A 306 3.19 0.38 8.46
C VAL A 306 3.05 0.72 9.95
N ARG A 307 2.58 -0.23 10.77
CA ARG A 307 2.36 0.01 12.22
C ARG A 307 3.64 -0.11 13.02
N GLU A 308 4.44 -1.13 12.73
CA GLU A 308 5.63 -1.55 13.51
C GLU A 308 6.93 -1.02 12.91
N GLY A 309 6.99 -0.76 11.60
CA GLY A 309 8.20 -0.43 10.85
C GLY A 309 8.87 -1.65 10.23
N MET A 310 9.75 -1.41 9.25
CA MET A 310 10.54 -2.44 8.58
C MET A 310 12.01 -2.03 8.57
N HIS A 311 12.88 -2.92 9.06
CA HIS A 311 14.33 -2.73 9.12
C HIS A 311 15.02 -3.81 8.28
N VAL A 312 15.96 -3.39 7.42
CA VAL A 312 16.71 -4.28 6.52
C VAL A 312 18.17 -4.29 6.94
N ASP A 313 18.69 -5.48 7.23
CA ASP A 313 20.09 -5.74 7.61
C ASP A 313 20.69 -6.76 6.62
N GLY A 314 21.44 -6.25 5.65
CA GLY A 314 21.94 -7.04 4.52
C GLY A 314 20.80 -7.71 3.74
N ARG A 315 20.64 -9.03 3.91
CA ARG A 315 19.55 -9.83 3.32
C ARG A 315 18.42 -10.20 4.28
N ARG A 316 18.50 -9.78 5.55
CA ARG A 316 17.49 -10.07 6.59
C ARG A 316 16.55 -8.89 6.77
N VAL A 317 15.28 -9.17 6.99
CA VAL A 317 14.27 -8.15 7.33
C VAL A 317 13.74 -8.41 8.74
N ARG A 318 13.56 -7.35 9.52
CA ARG A 318 12.83 -7.33 10.79
C ARG A 318 11.64 -6.40 10.67
N LEU A 319 10.50 -6.82 11.23
CA LEU A 319 9.32 -5.96 11.39
C LEU A 319 9.18 -5.61 12.87
N GLY A 320 9.08 -4.32 13.18
CA GLY A 320 9.27 -3.80 14.54
C GLY A 320 10.75 -3.67 14.93
N GLY A 321 10.97 -3.15 16.14
CA GLY A 321 12.28 -3.03 16.79
C GLY A 321 12.72 -4.35 17.40
#